data_AF-A0A7G2J0G1-F1
#
_entry.id   AF-A0A7G2J0G1-F1
#
_cell.length_a   1.000
_cell.length_b   1.000
_cell.length_c   1.000
_cell.angle_alpha   90.00
_cell.angle_beta   90.00
_cell.angle_gamma   90.00
#
_symmetry.space_group_name_H-M   'P 1'
#
loop_
_entity.id
_entity.type
_entity.pdbx_description
1 polymer ?
#
loop_
_entity_poly.entity_id
_entity_poly.type
_entity_poly.pdbx_seq_one_letter_code
_entity_poly.pdbx_strand_id
1 'polypeptide(L)'
;MHNSTPLSALRNLLIAQGLDGMIVPRADAHQSEDCTPHDNKLAWLTGFSGSAGLALVLQDRALMFVDGRYQVQVRNEVSLDDFEIHHLHDEPLADYLQSHVAAGTRIGFEPLLMVNSQFEALSATHCELVPLEQDPFDQAWLDRPAAPCGIIREMPIEISGESSTQKRARVVEQLAQHEADVLAITLPDNIAWLLNVRGSDLAMVPVPFSFALLHRSGELEWFVDSNKTQQLPVSLLNTLTLAPQESFLVRCQQLASGKRFLVDKDYAPVALRFAIEEHGGNVLWAPDPITLMKAHKNDVELAGYRECHEQDGAAWVNFLAWLAHEVPLREAAGNPVTELEAQAKQLEFRQQQPGFIEQSFSTISASASNAAMCHYHSSEKTNTPITSQAMYLNDSGGQYHNGTTDTTRTFAFGPQDPQRRLHYTAVLKGFLSLISLQFPSGTQGHQLDAFSRRACGI
;
A
#
# COMPACT_ATOMS: atom_id res chain seq x y z
N MET A 1 -2.49 40.08 1.37
CA MET A 1 -1.70 38.84 1.30
C MET A 1 -2.70 37.71 1.37
N HIS A 2 -3.14 37.18 0.23
CA HIS A 2 -3.92 35.94 0.24
C HIS A 2 -2.97 34.85 0.71
N ASN A 3 -3.26 34.21 1.84
CA ASN A 3 -2.56 32.99 2.23
C ASN A 3 -2.82 31.98 1.11
N SER A 4 -1.78 31.62 0.37
CA SER A 4 -1.88 30.63 -0.70
C SER A 4 -2.24 29.28 -0.07
N THR A 5 -3.42 28.75 -0.36
CA THR A 5 -3.76 27.36 -0.04
C THR A 5 -3.01 26.41 -0.98
N PRO A 6 -2.78 25.14 -0.60
CA PRO A 6 -2.20 24.12 -1.50
C PRO A 6 -2.90 24.07 -2.87
N LEU A 7 -4.24 24.11 -2.87
CA LEU A 7 -5.05 24.12 -4.09
C LEU A 7 -4.78 25.35 -4.97
N SER A 8 -4.71 26.55 -4.38
CA SER A 8 -4.42 27.78 -5.14
C SER A 8 -2.98 27.82 -5.67
N ALA A 9 -2.01 27.28 -4.92
CA ALA A 9 -0.63 27.16 -5.36
C ALA A 9 -0.52 26.24 -6.59
N LEU A 10 -1.14 25.06 -6.53
CA LEU A 10 -1.15 24.11 -7.64
C LEU A 10 -1.82 24.71 -8.89
N ARG A 11 -3.00 25.33 -8.76
CA ARG A 11 -3.69 25.97 -9.90
C ARG A 11 -2.82 27.02 -10.60
N ASN A 12 -2.10 27.85 -9.85
CA ASN A 12 -1.21 28.85 -10.42
C ASN A 12 -0.07 28.21 -11.24
N LEU A 13 0.48 27.08 -10.78
CA LEU A 13 1.50 26.33 -11.52
C LEU A 13 0.92 25.71 -12.81
N LEU A 14 -0.28 25.14 -12.75
CA LEU A 14 -0.93 24.55 -13.93
C LEU A 14 -1.17 25.61 -15.02
N ILE A 15 -1.66 26.80 -14.64
CA ILE A 15 -1.86 27.92 -15.56
C ILE A 15 -0.52 28.34 -16.18
N ALA A 16 0.55 28.44 -15.38
CA ALA A 16 1.87 28.81 -15.87
C ALA A 16 2.46 27.79 -16.87
N GLN A 17 2.06 26.51 -16.75
CA GLN A 17 2.47 25.42 -17.64
C GLN A 17 1.53 25.20 -18.84
N GLY A 18 0.47 26.00 -18.98
CA GLY A 18 -0.51 25.84 -20.05
C GLY A 18 -1.34 24.55 -19.92
N LEU A 19 -1.64 24.15 -18.69
CA LEU A 19 -2.50 23.02 -18.36
C LEU A 19 -3.86 23.51 -17.86
N ASP A 20 -4.92 22.77 -18.20
CA ASP A 20 -6.29 23.05 -17.77
C ASP A 20 -6.67 22.30 -16.50
N GLY A 21 -5.92 21.24 -16.19
CA GLY A 21 -6.05 20.52 -14.93
C GLY A 21 -4.92 19.53 -14.69
N MET A 22 -4.98 18.85 -13.55
CA MET A 22 -4.03 17.82 -13.16
C MET A 22 -4.70 16.72 -12.34
N ILE A 23 -4.26 15.49 -12.55
CA ILE A 23 -4.59 14.33 -11.72
C ILE A 23 -3.53 14.19 -10.63
N VAL A 24 -3.96 14.13 -9.37
CA VAL A 24 -3.09 13.92 -8.20
C VAL A 24 -3.55 12.62 -7.52
N PRO A 25 -2.93 11.48 -7.81
CA PRO A 25 -3.32 10.21 -7.20
C PRO A 25 -2.81 10.09 -5.76
N ARG A 26 -3.44 9.21 -4.99
CA ARG A 26 -2.81 8.62 -3.81
C ARG A 26 -1.87 7.50 -4.27
N ALA A 27 -0.69 7.85 -4.76
CA ALA A 27 0.31 6.89 -5.19
C ALA A 27 1.73 7.47 -5.05
N ASP A 28 2.72 6.59 -4.90
CA ASP A 28 4.13 6.89 -5.09
C ASP A 28 4.65 6.23 -6.39
N ALA A 29 5.95 6.35 -6.67
CA ALA A 29 6.56 5.78 -7.87
C ALA A 29 6.61 4.24 -7.89
N HIS A 30 6.19 3.61 -6.80
CA HIS A 30 6.24 2.17 -6.54
C HIS A 30 4.85 1.55 -6.41
N GLN A 31 3.79 2.37 -6.53
CA GLN A 31 2.39 1.98 -6.38
C GLN A 31 2.14 1.36 -5.00
N SER A 32 2.83 1.87 -3.97
CA SER A 32 2.69 1.40 -2.59
C SER A 32 1.27 1.63 -2.08
N GLU A 33 0.75 0.66 -1.32
CA GLU A 33 -0.51 0.83 -0.59
C GLU A 33 -0.42 1.96 0.42
N ASP A 34 0.77 2.19 1.01
CA ASP A 34 1.07 3.33 1.87
C ASP A 34 2.10 4.31 1.31
N CYS A 35 1.80 5.61 1.35
CA CYS A 35 2.68 6.66 0.87
C CYS A 35 3.49 7.21 2.05
N THR A 36 4.78 7.47 1.80
CA THR A 36 5.60 8.19 2.77
C THR A 36 5.15 9.64 2.90
N PRO A 37 5.53 10.35 3.97
CA PRO A 37 5.24 11.77 4.10
C PRO A 37 5.71 12.62 2.92
N HIS A 38 6.80 12.23 2.23
CA HIS A 38 7.30 12.90 1.03
C HIS A 38 6.38 12.69 -0.19
N ASP A 39 5.79 11.50 -0.32
CA ASP A 39 4.99 11.12 -1.50
C ASP A 39 3.49 11.38 -1.30
N ASN A 40 3.06 11.77 -0.09
CA ASN A 40 1.65 11.98 0.24
C ASN A 40 1.07 13.31 -0.28
N LYS A 41 1.21 13.53 -1.59
CA LYS A 41 0.78 14.73 -2.32
C LYS A 41 -0.72 14.99 -2.22
N LEU A 42 -1.52 13.93 -2.26
CA LEU A 42 -2.98 14.02 -2.12
C LEU A 42 -3.37 14.56 -0.73
N ALA A 43 -2.74 14.06 0.33
CA ALA A 43 -3.00 14.55 1.69
C ALA A 43 -2.55 16.00 1.86
N TRP A 44 -1.40 16.38 1.31
CA TRP A 44 -0.96 17.79 1.32
C TRP A 44 -1.95 18.71 0.59
N LEU A 45 -2.47 18.26 -0.56
CA LEU A 45 -3.41 19.04 -1.38
C LEU A 45 -4.78 19.20 -0.72
N THR A 46 -5.30 18.13 -0.11
CA THR A 46 -6.72 18.01 0.26
C THR A 46 -6.98 17.93 1.77
N GLY A 47 -5.97 17.56 2.56
CA GLY A 47 -6.11 17.16 3.96
C GLY A 47 -6.56 15.71 4.18
N PHE A 48 -6.93 14.98 3.12
CA PHE A 48 -7.40 13.61 3.22
C PHE A 48 -6.28 12.62 3.58
N SER A 49 -6.50 11.81 4.61
CA SER A 49 -5.51 10.88 5.15
C SER A 49 -5.78 9.40 4.85
N GLY A 50 -6.86 9.08 4.14
CA GLY A 50 -7.18 7.69 3.78
C GLY A 50 -6.20 7.07 2.77
N SER A 51 -6.12 5.74 2.74
CA SER A 51 -5.14 5.03 1.91
C SER A 51 -5.49 4.93 0.41
N ALA A 52 -6.72 5.26 0.02
CA ALA A 52 -7.16 5.19 -1.37
C ALA A 52 -7.94 6.45 -1.78
N GLY A 53 -7.51 7.06 -2.88
CA GLY A 53 -8.17 8.20 -3.48
C GLY A 53 -7.37 8.84 -4.60
N LEU A 54 -7.98 9.80 -5.27
CA LEU A 54 -7.29 10.72 -6.18
C LEU A 54 -8.03 12.05 -6.21
N ALA A 55 -7.32 13.12 -6.57
CA ALA A 55 -7.94 14.39 -6.90
C ALA A 55 -7.80 14.70 -8.39
N LEU A 56 -8.84 15.32 -8.97
CA LEU A 56 -8.77 16.03 -10.24
C LEU A 56 -8.87 17.53 -9.93
N VAL A 57 -7.78 18.25 -10.16
CA VAL A 57 -7.74 19.71 -9.99
C VAL A 57 -7.91 20.35 -11.35
N LEU A 58 -9.00 21.09 -11.54
CA LEU A 58 -9.23 21.94 -12.71
C LEU A 58 -8.99 23.42 -12.34
N GLN A 59 -8.96 24.29 -13.33
CA GLN A 59 -8.80 25.74 -13.11
C GLN A 59 -9.90 26.34 -12.24
N ASP A 60 -11.15 25.89 -12.40
CA ASP A 60 -12.35 26.45 -11.76
C ASP A 60 -12.93 25.59 -10.63
N ARG A 61 -12.73 24.27 -10.67
CA ARG A 61 -13.23 23.32 -9.65
C ARG A 61 -12.18 22.27 -9.26
N ALA A 62 -12.40 21.54 -8.18
CA ALA A 62 -11.56 20.43 -7.78
C ALA A 62 -12.43 19.30 -7.27
N LEU A 63 -12.01 18.07 -7.56
CA LEU A 63 -12.76 16.87 -7.25
C LEU A 63 -11.89 15.91 -6.44
N MET A 64 -12.51 15.21 -5.50
CA MET A 64 -11.89 14.18 -4.69
C MET A 64 -12.66 12.88 -4.85
N PHE A 65 -11.99 11.84 -5.34
CA PHE A 65 -12.56 10.52 -5.55
C PHE A 65 -12.04 9.57 -4.48
N VAL A 66 -12.94 8.88 -3.77
CA VAL A 66 -12.58 7.84 -2.78
C VAL A 66 -13.49 6.62 -2.91
N ASP A 67 -13.07 5.47 -2.38
CA ASP A 67 -13.91 4.27 -2.35
C ASP A 67 -14.86 4.25 -1.13
N GLY A 68 -15.70 3.22 -1.05
CA GLY A 68 -16.73 3.07 -0.01
C GLY A 68 -16.20 3.09 1.43
N ARG A 69 -14.94 2.71 1.67
CA ARG A 69 -14.33 2.70 3.01
C ARG A 69 -14.18 4.11 3.59
N TYR A 70 -14.03 5.10 2.71
CA TYR A 70 -13.59 6.45 3.08
C TYR A 70 -14.66 7.54 2.92
N GLN A 71 -15.89 7.17 2.55
CA GLN A 71 -16.97 8.14 2.30
C GLN A 71 -17.30 9.03 3.51
N VAL A 72 -17.23 8.49 4.73
CA VAL A 72 -17.43 9.28 5.95
C VAL A 72 -16.18 10.11 6.26
N GLN A 73 -14.99 9.51 6.17
CA GLN A 73 -13.73 10.15 6.49
C GLN A 73 -13.45 11.37 5.60
N VAL A 74 -13.60 11.22 4.28
CA VAL A 74 -13.32 12.31 3.32
C VAL A 74 -14.17 13.56 3.59
N ARG A 75 -15.42 13.38 4.03
CA ARG A 75 -16.33 14.49 4.35
C ARG A 75 -16.02 15.18 5.68
N ASN A 76 -15.23 14.53 6.53
CA ASN A 76 -14.77 15.10 7.80
C ASN A 76 -13.40 15.77 7.66
N GLU A 77 -12.57 15.35 6.70
CA GLU A 77 -11.18 15.79 6.55
C GLU A 77 -10.99 16.83 5.43
N VAL A 78 -11.78 16.75 4.35
CA VAL A 78 -11.63 17.61 3.17
C VAL A 78 -12.60 18.80 3.22
N SER A 79 -12.13 19.97 2.79
CA SER A 79 -12.95 21.17 2.61
C SER A 79 -13.99 20.97 1.49
N LEU A 80 -15.25 20.88 1.86
CA LEU A 80 -16.38 20.74 0.91
C LEU A 80 -16.67 22.02 0.12
N ASP A 81 -16.10 23.16 0.55
CA ASP A 81 -16.14 24.41 -0.23
C ASP A 81 -15.13 24.38 -1.39
N ASP A 82 -14.07 23.58 -1.27
CA ASP A 82 -12.98 23.49 -2.25
C ASP A 82 -13.08 22.25 -3.15
N PHE A 83 -13.60 21.12 -2.63
CA PHE A 83 -13.63 19.83 -3.32
C PHE A 83 -15.03 19.21 -3.40
N GLU A 84 -15.41 18.80 -4.61
CA GLU A 84 -16.57 17.94 -4.85
C GLU A 84 -16.19 16.46 -4.56
N ILE A 85 -17.01 15.74 -3.79
CA ILE A 85 -16.71 14.35 -3.40
C ILE A 85 -17.42 13.35 -4.32
N HIS A 86 -16.64 12.47 -4.95
CA HIS A 86 -17.08 11.43 -5.88
C HIS A 86 -16.64 10.03 -5.43
N HIS A 87 -17.26 9.00 -6.00
CA HIS A 87 -16.92 7.61 -5.70
C HIS A 87 -16.01 6.99 -6.78
N LEU A 88 -14.91 6.36 -6.38
CA LEU A 88 -13.90 5.81 -7.33
C LEU A 88 -14.47 4.77 -8.32
N HIS A 89 -15.40 3.91 -7.86
CA HIS A 89 -15.94 2.83 -8.69
C HIS A 89 -17.27 3.18 -9.37
N ASP A 90 -18.21 3.79 -8.65
CA ASP A 90 -19.50 4.20 -9.20
C ASP A 90 -19.41 5.42 -10.14
N GLU A 91 -18.41 6.28 -9.96
CA GLU A 91 -18.17 7.48 -10.76
C GLU A 91 -16.70 7.56 -11.18
N PRO A 92 -16.20 6.60 -11.98
CA PRO A 92 -14.78 6.50 -12.29
C PRO A 92 -14.30 7.74 -13.06
N LEU A 93 -13.05 8.14 -12.82
CA LEU A 93 -12.47 9.38 -13.35
C LEU A 93 -12.59 9.47 -14.88
N ALA A 94 -12.37 8.37 -15.61
CA ALA A 94 -12.49 8.35 -17.07
C ALA A 94 -13.91 8.72 -17.55
N ASP A 95 -14.94 8.19 -16.89
CA ASP A 95 -16.34 8.50 -17.22
C ASP A 95 -16.68 9.96 -16.86
N TYR A 96 -16.12 10.47 -15.75
CA TYR A 96 -16.26 11.87 -15.37
C TYR A 96 -15.65 12.78 -16.43
N LEU A 97 -14.40 12.53 -16.83
CA LEU A 97 -13.74 13.29 -17.90
C LEU A 97 -14.57 13.25 -19.19
N GLN A 98 -15.06 12.07 -19.58
CA GLN A 98 -15.85 11.89 -20.80
C GLN A 98 -17.21 12.62 -20.79
N SER A 99 -17.77 12.86 -19.61
CA SER A 99 -19.13 13.41 -19.48
C SER A 99 -19.17 14.90 -19.08
N HIS A 100 -18.15 15.38 -18.37
CA HIS A 100 -18.19 16.68 -17.69
C HIS A 100 -17.02 17.61 -18.01
N VAL A 101 -15.99 17.12 -18.71
CA VAL A 101 -14.86 17.92 -19.15
C VAL A 101 -14.99 18.21 -20.65
N ALA A 102 -14.37 19.27 -21.14
CA ALA A 102 -14.47 19.64 -22.54
C ALA A 102 -13.46 18.85 -23.40
N ALA A 103 -13.83 18.59 -24.65
CA ALA A 103 -12.91 18.00 -25.62
C ALA A 103 -11.64 18.86 -25.79
N GLY A 104 -10.47 18.21 -25.75
CA GLY A 104 -9.17 18.87 -25.88
C GLY A 104 -8.66 19.56 -24.61
N THR A 105 -9.36 19.45 -23.47
CA THR A 105 -8.82 19.92 -22.18
C THR A 105 -7.52 19.20 -21.86
N ARG A 106 -6.48 19.97 -21.51
CA ARG A 106 -5.12 19.48 -21.23
C ARG A 106 -5.00 19.10 -19.76
N ILE A 107 -4.97 17.80 -19.47
CA ILE A 107 -4.89 17.25 -18.12
C ILE A 107 -3.49 16.70 -17.87
N GLY A 108 -2.73 17.38 -17.01
CA GLY A 108 -1.43 16.95 -16.56
C GLY A 108 -1.49 15.72 -15.65
N PHE A 109 -0.48 14.86 -15.73
CA PHE A 109 -0.28 13.78 -14.78
C PHE A 109 1.20 13.43 -14.65
N GLU A 110 1.61 12.92 -13.48
CA GLU A 110 2.98 12.45 -13.26
C GLU A 110 3.12 11.00 -13.73
N PRO A 111 3.94 10.70 -14.76
CA PRO A 111 4.00 9.35 -15.34
C PRO A 111 4.49 8.26 -14.39
N LEU A 112 5.26 8.62 -13.36
CA LEU A 112 5.72 7.70 -12.33
C LEU A 112 4.59 7.30 -11.34
N LEU A 113 3.51 8.08 -11.24
CA LEU A 113 2.44 7.88 -10.25
C LEU A 113 1.16 7.24 -10.83
N MET A 114 1.20 6.83 -12.10
CA MET A 114 0.04 6.26 -12.81
C MET A 114 0.43 4.96 -13.48
N VAL A 115 -0.40 3.92 -13.33
CA VAL A 115 -0.16 2.62 -14.00
C VAL A 115 -0.70 2.62 -15.42
N ASN A 116 -0.19 1.72 -16.27
CA ASN A 116 -0.57 1.71 -17.69
C ASN A 116 -2.07 1.44 -17.91
N SER A 117 -2.72 0.58 -17.12
CA SER A 117 -4.16 0.33 -17.25
C SER A 117 -5.01 1.58 -16.98
N GLN A 118 -4.62 2.42 -16.02
CA GLN A 118 -5.25 3.72 -15.77
C GLN A 118 -5.00 4.70 -16.91
N PHE A 119 -3.76 4.77 -17.39
CA PHE A 119 -3.41 5.64 -18.52
C PHE A 119 -4.22 5.30 -19.76
N GLU A 120 -4.32 4.02 -20.15
CA GLU A 120 -5.11 3.61 -21.31
C GLU A 120 -6.59 4.00 -21.20
N ALA A 121 -7.20 3.85 -20.01
CA ALA A 121 -8.58 4.26 -19.77
C ALA A 121 -8.76 5.77 -19.89
N LEU A 122 -7.83 6.57 -19.35
CA LEU A 122 -7.89 8.03 -19.38
C LEU A 122 -7.57 8.60 -20.77
N SER A 123 -6.61 8.01 -21.49
CA SER A 123 -6.26 8.38 -22.86
C SER A 123 -7.34 8.04 -23.89
N ALA A 124 -8.28 7.14 -23.55
CA ALA A 124 -9.44 6.84 -24.39
C ALA A 124 -10.54 7.91 -24.31
N THR A 125 -10.44 8.85 -23.36
CA THR A 125 -11.36 9.98 -23.25
C THR A 125 -11.09 11.04 -24.32
N HIS A 126 -11.94 12.07 -24.40
CA HIS A 126 -11.73 13.20 -25.30
C HIS A 126 -10.75 14.26 -24.78
N CYS A 127 -10.13 14.06 -23.61
CA CYS A 127 -9.15 14.97 -23.02
C CYS A 127 -7.72 14.70 -23.56
N GLU A 128 -6.86 15.71 -23.55
CA GLU A 128 -5.43 15.55 -23.85
C GLU A 128 -4.69 15.24 -22.54
N LEU A 129 -4.21 14.00 -22.38
CA LEU A 129 -3.39 13.60 -21.23
C LEU A 129 -1.94 14.02 -21.47
N VAL A 130 -1.42 14.89 -20.62
CA VAL A 130 -0.09 15.49 -20.76
C VAL A 130 0.86 14.93 -19.68
N PRO A 131 1.84 14.09 -20.04
CA PRO A 131 2.83 13.60 -19.09
C PRO A 131 3.72 14.75 -18.62
N LEU A 132 3.87 14.93 -17.32
CA LEU A 132 4.74 15.95 -16.74
C LEU A 132 6.19 15.47 -16.68
N GLU A 133 7.12 16.31 -17.14
CA GLU A 133 8.57 16.05 -17.07
C GLU A 133 9.16 16.34 -15.69
N GLN A 134 8.54 17.22 -14.92
CA GLN A 134 8.97 17.65 -13.59
C GLN A 134 7.84 17.53 -12.59
N ASP A 135 8.18 17.24 -11.34
CA ASP A 135 7.24 17.19 -10.23
C ASP A 135 6.77 18.63 -9.89
N PRO A 136 5.50 18.99 -10.11
CA PRO A 136 5.02 20.33 -9.79
C PRO A 136 5.02 20.62 -8.28
N PHE A 137 5.03 19.59 -7.43
CA PHE A 137 5.04 19.75 -5.98
C PHE A 137 6.40 20.22 -5.45
N ASP A 138 7.49 20.04 -6.21
CA ASP A 138 8.80 20.62 -5.84
C ASP A 138 8.76 22.15 -5.79
N GLN A 139 7.85 22.78 -6.54
CA GLN A 139 7.61 24.22 -6.53
C GLN A 139 6.46 24.61 -5.60
N ALA A 140 5.42 23.77 -5.50
CA ALA A 140 4.20 24.08 -4.74
C ALA A 140 4.36 23.82 -3.23
N TRP A 141 5.10 22.78 -2.85
CA TRP A 141 5.19 22.25 -1.48
C TRP A 141 6.55 22.62 -0.88
N LEU A 142 6.67 23.86 -0.39
CA LEU A 142 7.93 24.45 0.07
C LEU A 142 8.55 23.74 1.29
N ASP A 143 7.72 23.13 2.14
CA ASP A 143 8.13 22.40 3.35
C ASP A 143 7.96 20.88 3.19
N ARG A 144 8.07 20.37 1.95
CA ARG A 144 7.98 18.95 1.64
C ARG A 144 9.00 18.15 2.44
N PRO A 145 8.60 17.09 3.18
CA PRO A 145 9.53 16.22 3.89
C PRO A 145 10.54 15.60 2.93
N ALA A 146 11.76 15.31 3.42
CA ALA A 146 12.76 14.62 2.60
C ALA A 146 12.27 13.22 2.18
N ALA A 147 12.68 12.79 0.98
CA ALA A 147 12.45 11.42 0.51
C ALA A 147 13.02 10.39 1.49
N PRO A 148 12.39 9.20 1.62
CA PRO A 148 12.85 8.16 2.53
C PRO A 148 14.23 7.62 2.15
N CYS A 149 15.10 7.50 3.15
CA CYS A 149 16.44 6.92 3.02
C CYS A 149 16.69 5.88 4.13
N GLY A 150 15.80 4.88 4.20
CA GLY A 150 15.83 3.80 5.17
C GLY A 150 16.97 2.82 4.91
N ILE A 151 17.51 2.24 5.98
CA ILE A 151 18.61 1.27 5.89
C ILE A 151 18.09 -0.05 5.33
N ILE A 152 18.87 -0.65 4.42
CA ILE A 152 18.57 -1.98 3.89
C ILE A 152 19.44 -3.01 4.61
N ARG A 153 18.77 -4.03 5.13
CA ARG A 153 19.39 -5.18 5.80
C ARG A 153 19.19 -6.46 5.00
N GLU A 154 20.13 -7.38 5.14
CA GLU A 154 20.00 -8.72 4.59
C GLU A 154 18.91 -9.52 5.33
N MET A 155 18.21 -10.39 4.59
CA MET A 155 17.41 -11.48 5.11
C MET A 155 18.19 -12.79 4.93
N PRO A 156 18.66 -13.42 6.02
CA PRO A 156 19.47 -14.63 5.93
C PRO A 156 18.77 -15.80 5.22
N ILE A 157 19.56 -16.72 4.65
CA ILE A 157 19.04 -17.89 3.94
C ILE A 157 18.29 -18.86 4.87
N GLU A 158 18.64 -18.87 6.15
CA GLU A 158 17.99 -19.66 7.20
C GLU A 158 16.53 -19.22 7.42
N ILE A 159 16.20 -17.99 7.03
CA ILE A 159 14.84 -17.45 7.11
C ILE A 159 14.15 -17.50 5.74
N SER A 160 14.88 -17.18 4.67
CA SER A 160 14.29 -17.10 3.32
C SER A 160 14.17 -18.45 2.61
N GLY A 161 14.92 -19.48 3.03
CA GLY A 161 14.89 -20.84 2.49
C GLY A 161 15.50 -21.02 1.10
N GLU A 162 15.80 -19.92 0.40
CA GLU A 162 16.30 -19.92 -0.97
C GLU A 162 17.19 -18.69 -1.20
N SER A 163 18.35 -18.88 -1.83
CA SER A 163 19.29 -17.78 -2.09
C SER A 163 18.78 -16.84 -3.21
N SER A 164 19.21 -15.58 -3.18
CA SER A 164 18.89 -14.62 -4.25
C SER A 164 19.31 -15.12 -5.64
N THR A 165 20.48 -15.77 -5.75
CA THR A 165 20.94 -16.34 -7.03
C THR A 165 19.98 -17.39 -7.58
N GLN A 166 19.44 -18.28 -6.74
CA GLN A 166 18.46 -19.28 -7.15
C GLN A 166 17.14 -18.64 -7.57
N LYS A 167 16.66 -17.65 -6.81
CA LYS A 167 15.45 -16.90 -7.15
C LYS A 167 15.60 -16.21 -8.51
N ARG A 168 16.72 -15.51 -8.75
CA ARG A 168 17.01 -14.86 -10.04
C ARG A 168 17.04 -15.86 -11.19
N ALA A 169 17.63 -17.05 -11.01
CA ALA A 169 17.64 -18.09 -12.03
C ALA A 169 16.22 -18.54 -12.43
N ARG A 170 15.32 -18.75 -11.46
CA ARG A 170 13.91 -19.08 -11.73
C ARG A 170 13.18 -17.97 -12.48
N VAL A 171 13.46 -16.70 -12.16
CA VAL A 171 12.84 -15.56 -12.88
C VAL A 171 13.38 -15.47 -14.31
N VAL A 172 14.67 -15.77 -14.54
CA VAL A 172 15.24 -15.85 -15.90
C VAL A 172 14.55 -16.93 -16.74
N GLU A 173 14.16 -18.07 -16.15
CA GLU A 173 13.37 -19.08 -16.86
C GLU A 173 12.00 -18.52 -17.31
N GLN A 174 11.36 -17.67 -16.51
CA GLN A 174 10.13 -16.97 -16.91
C GLN A 174 10.37 -15.97 -18.04
N LEU A 175 11.48 -15.22 -18.01
CA LEU A 175 11.87 -14.34 -19.12
C LEU A 175 12.06 -15.11 -20.44
N ALA A 176 12.58 -16.33 -20.38
CA ALA A 176 12.68 -17.21 -21.55
C ALA A 176 11.30 -17.65 -22.06
N GLN A 177 10.38 -18.04 -21.16
CA GLN A 177 9.00 -18.45 -21.51
C GLN A 177 8.19 -17.32 -22.16
N HIS A 178 8.35 -16.09 -21.68
CA HIS A 178 7.70 -14.90 -22.22
C HIS A 178 8.40 -14.31 -23.46
N GLU A 179 9.53 -14.88 -23.87
CA GLU A 179 10.39 -14.31 -24.90
C GLU A 179 10.83 -12.85 -24.61
N ALA A 180 10.89 -12.45 -23.33
CA ALA A 180 11.40 -11.14 -22.87
C ALA A 180 12.92 -11.12 -22.63
N ASP A 181 13.58 -10.02 -23.02
CA ASP A 181 15.01 -9.80 -22.80
C ASP A 181 15.33 -9.26 -21.40
N VAL A 182 14.42 -8.45 -20.84
CA VAL A 182 14.58 -7.77 -19.56
C VAL A 182 13.26 -7.81 -18.79
N LEU A 183 13.29 -8.06 -17.49
CA LEU A 183 12.18 -7.81 -16.57
C LEU A 183 12.44 -6.48 -15.87
N ALA A 184 11.50 -5.54 -15.96
CA ALA A 184 11.53 -4.33 -15.16
C ALA A 184 10.72 -4.52 -13.88
N ILE A 185 11.39 -4.45 -12.74
CA ILE A 185 10.83 -4.71 -11.41
C ILE A 185 10.63 -3.35 -10.73
N THR A 186 9.38 -2.99 -10.48
CA THR A 186 9.00 -1.69 -9.88
C THR A 186 8.46 -1.80 -8.47
N LEU A 187 7.99 -2.99 -8.10
CA LEU A 187 7.44 -3.29 -6.78
C LEU A 187 8.56 -3.56 -5.75
N PRO A 188 8.67 -2.76 -4.67
CA PRO A 188 9.71 -2.90 -3.66
C PRO A 188 9.72 -4.25 -2.93
N ASP A 189 8.55 -4.88 -2.74
CA ASP A 189 8.44 -6.20 -2.11
C ASP A 189 8.94 -7.33 -3.02
N ASN A 190 8.78 -7.20 -4.34
CA ASN A 190 9.41 -8.11 -5.31
C ASN A 190 10.93 -8.00 -5.25
N ILE A 191 11.47 -6.79 -5.18
CA ILE A 191 12.92 -6.56 -5.05
C ILE A 191 13.43 -7.11 -3.72
N ALA A 192 12.75 -6.83 -2.61
CA ALA A 192 13.06 -7.35 -1.28
C ALA A 192 13.13 -8.88 -1.26
N TRP A 193 12.14 -9.55 -1.85
CA TRP A 193 12.07 -11.00 -1.92
C TRP A 193 13.15 -11.59 -2.84
N LEU A 194 13.36 -10.99 -4.02
CA LEU A 194 14.34 -11.47 -5.00
C LEU A 194 15.76 -11.37 -4.48
N LEU A 195 16.09 -10.29 -3.78
CA LEU A 195 17.43 -10.00 -3.26
C LEU A 195 17.71 -10.57 -1.87
N ASN A 196 16.71 -11.13 -1.20
CA ASN A 196 16.79 -11.48 0.23
C ASN A 196 17.22 -10.28 1.08
N VAL A 197 16.52 -9.17 0.93
CA VAL A 197 16.76 -7.96 1.74
C VAL A 197 15.45 -7.43 2.32
N ARG A 198 15.55 -6.54 3.30
CA ARG A 198 14.43 -5.78 3.88
C ARG A 198 14.85 -4.32 4.02
N GLY A 199 13.94 -3.40 3.71
CA GLY A 199 14.16 -1.97 3.87
C GLY A 199 13.39 -1.40 5.07
N SER A 200 13.52 -0.09 5.26
CA SER A 200 12.80 0.68 6.27
C SER A 200 12.39 2.05 5.74
N ASP A 201 12.12 2.14 4.44
CA ASP A 201 11.72 3.39 3.78
C ASP A 201 10.28 3.80 4.12
N LEU A 202 9.43 2.82 4.38
CA LEU A 202 8.04 2.98 4.75
C LEU A 202 7.80 2.29 6.09
N ALA A 203 7.20 3.00 7.05
CA ALA A 203 6.88 2.43 8.35
C ALA A 203 5.98 1.21 8.18
N MET A 204 6.21 0.16 8.97
CA MET A 204 5.40 -1.06 9.02
C MET A 204 5.46 -1.94 7.75
N VAL A 205 6.12 -1.49 6.68
CA VAL A 205 6.28 -2.19 5.41
C VAL A 205 7.78 -2.34 5.12
N PRO A 206 8.42 -3.49 5.44
CA PRO A 206 9.88 -3.62 5.47
C PRO A 206 10.49 -3.82 4.07
N VAL A 207 10.27 -2.87 3.16
CA VAL A 207 10.67 -2.93 1.75
C VAL A 207 11.65 -1.79 1.39
N PRO A 208 12.59 -2.01 0.46
CA PRO A 208 13.48 -0.97 -0.05
C PRO A 208 12.86 -0.27 -1.26
N PHE A 209 12.53 1.02 -1.13
CA PHE A 209 12.12 1.84 -2.26
C PHE A 209 13.30 1.95 -3.23
N SER A 210 13.14 1.27 -4.37
CA SER A 210 14.15 1.05 -5.40
C SER A 210 13.50 0.48 -6.67
N PHE A 211 14.26 0.41 -7.76
CA PHE A 211 13.88 -0.28 -9.00
C PHE A 211 14.93 -1.32 -9.37
N ALA A 212 14.58 -2.33 -10.18
CA ALA A 212 15.58 -3.26 -10.71
C ALA A 212 15.30 -3.68 -12.15
N LEU A 213 16.36 -4.00 -12.89
CA LEU A 213 16.29 -4.63 -14.21
C LEU A 213 16.99 -5.99 -14.14
N LEU A 214 16.24 -7.07 -14.35
CA LEU A 214 16.79 -8.41 -14.49
C LEU A 214 16.89 -8.77 -15.97
N HIS A 215 18.11 -8.97 -16.45
CA HIS A 215 18.37 -9.39 -17.82
C HIS A 215 18.21 -10.89 -17.97
N ARG A 216 17.84 -11.36 -19.17
CA ARG A 216 17.82 -12.79 -19.51
C ARG A 216 19.19 -13.47 -19.33
N SER A 217 20.29 -12.73 -19.35
CA SER A 217 21.63 -13.24 -19.02
C SER A 217 21.80 -13.65 -17.55
N GLY A 218 20.89 -13.21 -16.67
CA GLY A 218 20.99 -13.35 -15.21
C GLY A 218 21.66 -12.16 -14.51
N GLU A 219 22.14 -11.17 -15.26
CA GLU A 219 22.63 -9.91 -14.70
C GLU A 219 21.46 -9.12 -14.08
N LEU A 220 21.65 -8.61 -12.86
CA LEU A 220 20.69 -7.73 -12.19
C LEU A 220 21.30 -6.35 -11.98
N GLU A 221 20.66 -5.34 -12.54
CA GLU A 221 20.91 -3.93 -12.23
C GLU A 221 19.93 -3.50 -11.14
N TRP A 222 20.43 -2.96 -10.02
CA TRP A 222 19.62 -2.49 -8.90
C TRP A 222 19.80 -0.97 -8.73
N PHE A 223 18.70 -0.24 -8.90
CA PHE A 223 18.63 1.22 -8.87
C PHE A 223 18.16 1.67 -7.49
N VAL A 224 19.12 2.05 -6.65
CA VAL A 224 18.93 2.27 -5.22
C VAL A 224 19.88 3.36 -4.72
N ASP A 225 19.43 4.16 -3.76
CA ASP A 225 20.32 5.11 -3.08
C ASP A 225 21.43 4.35 -2.33
N SER A 226 22.68 4.66 -2.66
CA SER A 226 23.88 4.04 -2.08
C SER A 226 23.99 4.17 -0.56
N ASN A 227 23.35 5.18 0.05
CA ASN A 227 23.29 5.32 1.50
C ASN A 227 22.49 4.19 2.16
N LYS A 228 21.51 3.64 1.44
CA LYS A 228 20.64 2.55 1.94
C LYS A 228 21.38 1.21 2.01
N THR A 229 22.37 0.99 1.15
CA THR A 229 23.02 -0.33 0.95
C THR A 229 24.29 -0.55 1.78
N GLN A 230 24.69 0.41 2.61
CA GLN A 230 25.99 0.39 3.31
C GLN A 230 26.18 -0.81 4.26
N GLN A 231 25.08 -1.39 4.77
CA GLN A 231 25.11 -2.52 5.70
C GLN A 231 25.01 -3.88 5.01
N LEU A 232 24.89 -3.91 3.68
CA LEU A 232 24.75 -5.17 2.95
C LEU A 232 26.09 -5.90 2.80
N PRO A 233 26.09 -7.24 2.80
CA PRO A 233 27.30 -8.00 2.60
C PRO A 233 27.93 -7.73 1.23
N VAL A 234 29.25 -7.55 1.21
CA VAL A 234 30.03 -7.41 -0.04
C VAL A 234 29.80 -8.62 -0.97
N SER A 235 29.59 -9.81 -0.42
CA SER A 235 29.26 -11.01 -1.19
C SER A 235 27.96 -10.87 -1.99
N LEU A 236 26.93 -10.23 -1.44
CA LEU A 236 25.69 -9.93 -2.15
C LEU A 236 25.91 -8.82 -3.17
N LEU A 237 26.51 -7.70 -2.74
CA LEU A 237 26.72 -6.53 -3.59
C LEU A 237 27.55 -6.84 -4.85
N ASN A 238 28.56 -7.71 -4.73
CA ASN A 238 29.39 -8.15 -5.87
C ASN A 238 28.61 -8.95 -6.93
N THR A 239 27.39 -9.39 -6.64
CA THR A 239 26.53 -10.07 -7.61
C THR A 239 25.61 -9.13 -8.39
N LEU A 240 25.64 -7.84 -8.09
CA LEU A 240 24.71 -6.82 -8.56
C LEU A 240 25.44 -5.66 -9.24
N THR A 241 24.80 -5.05 -10.23
CA THR A 241 25.22 -3.75 -10.77
C THR A 241 24.39 -2.66 -10.08
N LEU A 242 25.00 -1.86 -9.20
CA LEU A 242 24.31 -0.78 -8.50
C LEU A 242 24.32 0.51 -9.31
N ALA A 243 23.21 1.23 -9.32
CA ALA A 243 23.08 2.56 -9.90
C ALA A 243 22.17 3.46 -9.06
N PRO A 244 22.27 4.80 -9.15
CA PRO A 244 21.35 5.71 -8.49
C PRO A 244 19.91 5.51 -8.98
N GLN A 245 18.93 5.68 -8.09
CA GLN A 245 17.51 5.42 -8.36
C GLN A 245 16.98 6.25 -9.54
N GLU A 246 17.40 7.51 -9.63
CA GLU A 246 17.01 8.47 -10.68
C GLU A 246 17.48 8.06 -12.09
N SER A 247 18.48 7.17 -12.18
CA SER A 247 19.00 6.70 -13.48
C SER A 247 18.14 5.60 -14.11
N PHE A 248 17.16 5.06 -13.40
CA PHE A 248 16.35 3.91 -13.84
C PHE A 248 15.66 4.12 -15.20
N LEU A 249 14.92 5.22 -15.37
CA LEU A 249 14.21 5.49 -16.63
C LEU A 249 15.19 5.74 -17.78
N VAL A 250 16.26 6.51 -17.53
CA VAL A 250 17.32 6.76 -18.52
C VAL A 250 17.98 5.45 -18.96
N ARG A 251 18.19 4.53 -18.03
CA ARG A 251 18.76 3.22 -18.33
C ARG A 251 17.79 2.36 -19.16
N CYS A 252 16.49 2.42 -18.90
CA CYS A 252 15.48 1.78 -19.75
C CYS A 252 15.52 2.33 -21.19
N GLN A 253 15.60 3.66 -21.36
CA GLN A 253 15.72 4.31 -22.67
C GLN A 253 16.96 3.85 -23.43
N GLN A 254 18.11 3.78 -22.76
CA GLN A 254 19.37 3.33 -23.36
C GLN A 254 19.33 1.86 -23.83
N LEU A 255 18.60 1.01 -23.11
CA LEU A 255 18.46 -0.41 -23.42
C LEU A 255 17.33 -0.70 -24.42
N ALA A 256 16.37 0.22 -24.59
CA ALA A 256 15.12 -0.02 -25.29
C ALA A 256 15.28 -0.58 -26.70
N SER A 257 16.16 0.01 -27.51
CA SER A 257 16.27 -0.27 -28.94
C SER A 257 16.40 -1.77 -29.27
N GLY A 258 15.37 -2.32 -29.91
CA GLY A 258 15.33 -3.73 -30.33
C GLY A 258 15.16 -4.75 -29.19
N LYS A 259 14.85 -4.31 -27.97
CA LYS A 259 14.66 -5.17 -26.79
C LYS A 259 13.19 -5.32 -26.42
N ARG A 260 12.86 -6.47 -25.83
CA ARG A 260 11.54 -6.80 -25.30
C ARG A 260 11.57 -6.75 -23.77
N PHE A 261 10.79 -5.87 -23.16
CA PHE A 261 10.70 -5.70 -21.72
C PHE A 261 9.44 -6.35 -21.18
N LEU A 262 9.55 -7.25 -20.22
CA LEU A 262 8.40 -7.71 -19.44
C LEU A 262 8.06 -6.65 -18.39
N VAL A 263 6.83 -6.15 -18.41
CA VAL A 263 6.36 -5.08 -17.52
C VAL A 263 4.95 -5.40 -17.03
N ASP A 264 4.71 -5.21 -15.73
CA ASP A 264 3.40 -5.39 -15.13
C ASP A 264 2.47 -4.24 -15.50
N LYS A 265 1.34 -4.54 -16.14
CA LYS A 265 0.37 -3.54 -16.63
C LYS A 265 -0.33 -2.79 -15.50
N ASP A 266 -0.56 -3.46 -14.38
CA ASP A 266 -1.40 -2.97 -13.30
C ASP A 266 -0.60 -2.41 -12.12
N TYR A 267 0.72 -2.63 -12.10
CA TYR A 267 1.61 -2.15 -11.05
C TYR A 267 2.81 -1.33 -11.52
N ALA A 268 3.23 -1.40 -12.79
CA ALA A 268 4.34 -0.58 -13.25
C ALA A 268 3.86 0.82 -13.65
N PRO A 269 4.61 1.88 -13.31
CA PRO A 269 4.33 3.21 -13.80
C PRO A 269 4.36 3.29 -15.33
N VAL A 270 3.44 4.06 -15.91
CA VAL A 270 3.38 4.30 -17.35
C VAL A 270 4.64 5.00 -17.87
N ALA A 271 5.41 5.66 -17.00
CA ALA A 271 6.75 6.16 -17.33
C ALA A 271 7.65 5.11 -18.02
N LEU A 272 7.57 3.83 -17.63
CA LEU A 272 8.35 2.77 -18.28
C LEU A 272 7.92 2.56 -19.73
N ARG A 273 6.62 2.62 -20.00
CA ARG A 273 6.09 2.51 -21.37
C ARG A 273 6.70 3.59 -22.26
N PHE A 274 6.70 4.84 -21.81
CA PHE A 274 7.29 5.95 -22.56
C PHE A 274 8.81 5.76 -22.74
N ALA A 275 9.51 5.42 -21.65
CA ALA A 275 10.94 5.17 -21.68
C ALA A 275 11.34 4.04 -22.66
N ILE A 276 10.49 3.03 -22.85
CA ILE A 276 10.78 1.86 -23.69
C ILE A 276 10.29 2.06 -25.13
N GLU A 277 9.00 2.35 -25.32
CA GLU A 277 8.36 2.36 -26.65
C GLU A 277 8.86 3.54 -27.50
N GLU A 278 9.04 4.72 -26.92
CA GLU A 278 9.53 5.91 -27.65
C GLU A 278 11.00 5.78 -28.08
N HIS A 279 11.72 4.83 -27.47
CA HIS A 279 13.15 4.58 -27.71
C HIS A 279 13.40 3.28 -28.48
N GLY A 280 12.37 2.76 -29.17
CA GLY A 280 12.48 1.64 -30.10
C GLY A 280 12.45 0.25 -29.44
N GLY A 281 12.02 0.17 -28.18
CA GLY A 281 11.75 -1.09 -27.48
C GLY A 281 10.30 -1.54 -27.60
N ASN A 282 10.04 -2.74 -27.10
CA ASN A 282 8.71 -3.34 -27.07
C ASN A 282 8.36 -3.75 -25.64
N VAL A 283 7.24 -3.27 -25.13
CA VAL A 283 6.70 -3.70 -23.84
C VAL A 283 5.83 -4.95 -24.03
N LEU A 284 6.20 -6.01 -23.33
CA LEU A 284 5.40 -7.21 -23.15
C LEU A 284 4.64 -7.08 -21.83
N TRP A 285 3.35 -6.79 -21.93
CA TRP A 285 2.47 -6.70 -20.76
C TRP A 285 2.17 -8.08 -20.19
N ALA A 286 2.63 -8.35 -18.97
CA ALA A 286 2.29 -9.54 -18.20
C ALA A 286 2.49 -9.26 -16.71
N PRO A 287 1.77 -9.96 -15.80
CA PRO A 287 2.03 -9.85 -14.37
C PRO A 287 3.50 -10.13 -14.05
N ASP A 288 4.08 -9.41 -13.08
CA ASP A 288 5.44 -9.68 -12.63
C ASP A 288 5.53 -11.12 -12.10
N PRO A 289 6.37 -11.99 -12.70
CA PRO A 289 6.47 -13.40 -12.29
C PRO A 289 6.91 -13.56 -10.83
N ILE A 290 7.64 -12.59 -10.27
CA ILE A 290 8.08 -12.62 -8.87
C ILE A 290 6.88 -12.59 -7.93
N THR A 291 5.84 -11.82 -8.25
CA THR A 291 4.62 -11.71 -7.42
C THR A 291 3.98 -13.07 -7.22
N LEU A 292 3.84 -13.86 -8.30
CA LEU A 292 3.31 -15.21 -8.21
C LEU A 292 4.29 -16.14 -7.48
N MET A 293 5.59 -16.09 -7.78
CA MET A 293 6.58 -16.94 -7.11
C MET A 293 6.60 -16.77 -5.60
N LYS A 294 6.58 -15.53 -5.09
CA LYS A 294 6.59 -15.24 -3.65
C LYS A 294 5.24 -15.47 -2.97
N ALA A 295 4.15 -15.56 -3.73
CA ALA A 295 2.86 -15.97 -3.19
C ALA A 295 2.90 -17.41 -2.67
N HIS A 296 3.70 -18.27 -3.32
CA HIS A 296 3.94 -19.66 -2.93
C HIS A 296 5.13 -19.77 -1.96
N LYS A 297 4.85 -19.73 -0.66
CA LYS A 297 5.87 -19.81 0.38
C LYS A 297 6.53 -21.19 0.38
N ASN A 298 7.85 -21.23 0.51
CA ASN A 298 8.58 -22.47 0.70
C ASN A 298 8.45 -22.99 2.16
N ASP A 299 8.94 -24.20 2.43
CA ASP A 299 8.78 -24.83 3.75
C ASP A 299 9.45 -24.05 4.89
N VAL A 300 10.56 -23.34 4.61
CA VAL A 300 11.26 -22.51 5.59
C VAL A 300 10.46 -21.25 5.90
N GLU A 301 9.98 -20.55 4.86
CA GLU A 301 9.10 -19.39 5.01
C GLU A 301 7.81 -19.77 5.77
N LEU A 302 7.19 -20.90 5.43
CA LEU A 302 5.99 -21.41 6.12
C LEU A 302 6.28 -21.76 7.60
N ALA A 303 7.45 -22.31 7.91
CA ALA A 303 7.85 -22.55 9.29
C ALA A 303 8.01 -21.23 10.06
N GLY A 304 8.67 -20.23 9.46
CA GLY A 304 8.81 -18.89 10.02
C GLY A 304 7.46 -18.20 10.28
N TYR A 305 6.52 -18.30 9.34
CA TYR A 305 5.16 -17.80 9.54
C TYR A 305 4.46 -18.47 10.73
N ARG A 306 4.57 -19.80 10.89
CA ARG A 306 3.96 -20.49 12.04
C ARG A 306 4.58 -20.02 13.35
N GLU A 307 5.91 -19.92 13.40
CA GLU A 307 6.63 -19.48 14.60
C GLU A 307 6.26 -18.03 14.99
N CYS A 308 6.23 -17.10 14.03
CA CYS A 308 5.84 -15.72 14.35
C CYS A 308 4.38 -15.60 14.80
N HIS A 309 3.47 -16.42 14.27
CA HIS A 309 2.07 -16.44 14.72
C HIS A 309 1.91 -17.07 16.11
N GLU A 310 2.77 -18.02 16.51
CA GLU A 310 2.81 -18.53 17.89
C GLU A 310 3.30 -17.44 18.86
N GLN A 311 4.34 -16.70 18.49
CA GLN A 311 4.87 -15.56 19.25
C GLN A 311 3.83 -14.43 19.39
N ASP A 312 3.21 -14.01 18.29
CA ASP A 312 2.13 -13.01 18.29
C ASP A 312 0.90 -13.52 19.07
N GLY A 313 0.62 -14.82 18.99
CA GLY A 313 -0.41 -15.48 19.79
C GLY A 313 -0.17 -15.36 21.29
N ALA A 314 1.08 -15.46 21.76
CA ALA A 314 1.42 -15.23 23.17
C ALA A 314 1.20 -13.77 23.58
N ALA A 315 1.54 -12.80 22.72
CA ALA A 315 1.25 -11.39 22.96
C ALA A 315 -0.28 -11.14 23.07
N TRP A 316 -1.07 -11.73 22.16
CA TRP A 316 -2.52 -11.70 22.22
C TRP A 316 -3.06 -12.28 23.53
N VAL A 317 -2.60 -13.46 23.97
CA VAL A 317 -3.07 -14.07 25.22
C VAL A 317 -2.84 -13.14 26.42
N ASN A 318 -1.67 -12.50 26.49
CA ASN A 318 -1.37 -11.52 27.54
C ASN A 318 -2.28 -10.29 27.47
N PHE A 319 -2.52 -9.78 26.27
CA PHE A 319 -3.42 -8.65 26.06
C PHE A 319 -4.87 -8.95 26.40
N LEU A 320 -5.36 -10.14 26.01
CA LEU A 320 -6.70 -10.61 26.35
C LEU A 320 -6.88 -10.75 27.86
N ALA A 321 -5.89 -11.31 28.55
CA ALA A 321 -5.90 -11.42 30.00
C ALA A 321 -5.90 -10.04 30.67
N TRP A 322 -5.08 -9.12 30.16
CA TRP A 322 -5.03 -7.73 30.65
C TRP A 322 -6.37 -7.00 30.44
N LEU A 323 -6.96 -7.07 29.24
CA LEU A 323 -8.27 -6.46 28.96
C LEU A 323 -9.37 -7.03 29.87
N ALA A 324 -9.42 -8.36 30.01
CA ALA A 324 -10.42 -9.03 30.84
C ALA A 324 -10.31 -8.64 32.32
N HIS A 325 -9.12 -8.27 32.79
CA HIS A 325 -8.89 -7.79 34.16
C HIS A 325 -9.16 -6.28 34.29
N GLU A 326 -8.50 -5.46 33.48
CA GLU A 326 -8.45 -4.01 33.65
C GLU A 326 -9.74 -3.32 33.23
N VAL A 327 -10.38 -3.71 32.13
CA VAL A 327 -11.59 -3.02 31.65
C VAL A 327 -12.68 -2.95 32.72
N PRO A 328 -13.16 -4.08 33.31
CA PRO A 328 -14.19 -4.02 34.33
C PRO A 328 -13.73 -3.32 35.62
N LEU A 329 -12.46 -3.51 36.02
CA LEU A 329 -11.90 -2.90 37.23
C LEU A 329 -11.82 -1.37 37.12
N ARG A 330 -11.33 -0.88 35.99
CA ARG A 330 -11.14 0.55 35.72
C ARG A 330 -12.43 1.27 35.41
N GLU A 331 -13.38 0.61 34.74
CA GLU A 331 -14.74 1.11 34.58
C GLU A 331 -15.41 1.33 35.95
N ALA A 332 -15.33 0.33 36.85
CA ALA A 332 -15.89 0.43 38.20
C ALA A 332 -15.23 1.54 39.05
N ALA A 333 -13.95 1.85 38.80
CA ALA A 333 -13.22 2.92 39.46
C ALA A 333 -13.46 4.31 38.85
N GLY A 334 -14.28 4.43 37.80
CA GLY A 334 -14.56 5.71 37.11
C GLY A 334 -13.40 6.23 36.26
N ASN A 335 -12.43 5.37 35.92
CA ASN A 335 -11.28 5.71 35.07
C ASN A 335 -11.08 4.63 34.00
N PRO A 336 -12.03 4.43 33.08
CA PRO A 336 -12.01 3.32 32.12
C PRO A 336 -10.76 3.32 31.24
N VAL A 337 -10.38 2.13 30.76
CA VAL A 337 -9.34 1.97 29.73
C VAL A 337 -9.82 2.66 28.45
N THR A 338 -8.92 3.35 27.76
CA THR A 338 -9.21 4.03 26.49
C THR A 338 -8.64 3.27 25.28
N GLU A 339 -9.10 3.60 24.07
CA GLU A 339 -8.58 3.01 22.83
C GLU A 339 -7.05 3.19 22.68
N LEU A 340 -6.53 4.39 22.99
CA LEU A 340 -5.10 4.69 22.94
C LEU A 340 -4.29 3.88 23.96
N GLU A 341 -4.82 3.66 25.16
CA GLU A 341 -4.18 2.80 26.17
C GLU A 341 -4.16 1.34 25.73
N ALA A 342 -5.26 0.86 25.15
CA ALA A 342 -5.36 -0.53 24.69
C ALA A 342 -4.41 -0.83 23.52
N GLN A 343 -4.29 0.06 22.52
CA GLN A 343 -3.33 -0.13 21.43
C GLN A 343 -1.88 -0.08 21.94
N ALA A 344 -1.57 0.82 22.86
CA ALA A 344 -0.22 0.94 23.42
C ALA A 344 0.13 -0.33 24.20
N LYS A 345 -0.84 -0.89 24.93
CA LYS A 345 -0.64 -2.13 25.68
C LYS A 345 -0.44 -3.33 24.78
N GLN A 346 -1.17 -3.42 23.67
CA GLN A 346 -0.99 -4.48 22.69
C GLN A 346 0.42 -4.43 22.06
N LEU A 347 0.89 -3.23 21.72
CA LEU A 347 2.27 -3.04 21.24
C LEU A 347 3.31 -3.46 22.29
N GLU A 348 3.10 -3.08 23.56
CA GLU A 348 3.99 -3.46 24.67
C GLU A 348 4.14 -4.99 24.78
N PHE A 349 3.05 -5.75 24.64
CA PHE A 349 3.10 -7.21 24.69
C PHE A 349 3.79 -7.83 23.46
N ARG A 350 3.69 -7.21 22.29
CA ARG A 350 4.44 -7.63 21.09
C ARG A 350 5.93 -7.34 21.20
N GLN A 351 6.31 -6.20 21.76
CA GLN A 351 7.71 -5.83 22.00
C GLN A 351 8.43 -6.82 22.94
N GLN A 352 7.69 -7.59 23.73
CA GLN A 352 8.23 -8.64 24.59
C GLN A 352 8.47 -9.97 23.83
N GLN A 353 7.97 -10.11 22.60
CA GLN A 353 8.11 -11.33 21.82
C GLN A 353 9.45 -11.39 21.09
N PRO A 354 10.10 -12.57 21.02
CA PRO A 354 11.34 -12.74 20.27
C PRO A 354 11.20 -12.30 18.82
N GLY A 355 12.14 -11.48 18.35
CA GLY A 355 12.24 -11.16 16.93
C GLY A 355 11.15 -10.26 16.37
N PHE A 356 10.30 -9.66 17.21
CA PHE A 356 9.43 -8.53 16.85
C PHE A 356 10.29 -7.34 16.40
N ILE A 357 9.82 -6.63 15.36
CA ILE A 357 10.51 -5.47 14.77
C ILE A 357 9.67 -4.22 14.99
N GLU A 358 8.47 -4.21 14.45
CA GLU A 358 7.50 -3.11 14.49
C GLU A 358 6.10 -3.65 14.19
N GLN A 359 5.06 -2.82 14.26
CA GLN A 359 3.73 -3.21 13.79
C GLN A 359 3.72 -3.49 12.28
N SER A 360 2.82 -4.35 11.81
CA SER A 360 2.60 -4.56 10.37
C SER A 360 1.64 -3.56 9.74
N PHE A 361 0.87 -2.83 10.56
CA PHE A 361 0.02 -1.71 10.19
C PHE A 361 -0.40 -0.94 11.45
N SER A 362 -0.96 0.26 11.27
CA SER A 362 -1.45 1.07 12.39
C SER A 362 -2.63 0.36 13.06
N THR A 363 -2.49 0.05 14.34
CA THR A 363 -3.51 -0.69 15.09
C THR A 363 -4.86 0.03 15.06
N ILE A 364 -5.90 -0.70 14.68
CA ILE A 364 -7.29 -0.24 14.81
C ILE A 364 -7.76 -0.68 16.20
N SER A 365 -7.83 0.27 17.11
CA SER A 365 -8.38 0.11 18.45
C SER A 365 -9.66 0.92 18.52
N ALA A 366 -10.83 0.27 18.51
CA ALA A 366 -12.10 0.93 18.24
C ALA A 366 -13.19 0.49 19.23
N SER A 367 -13.72 1.41 20.02
CA SER A 367 -14.80 1.21 20.98
C SER A 367 -16.11 1.77 20.44
N ALA A 368 -17.21 1.09 20.75
CA ALA A 368 -18.57 1.54 20.43
C ALA A 368 -18.76 1.90 18.94
N SER A 369 -19.22 3.11 18.62
CA SER A 369 -19.49 3.56 17.25
C SER A 369 -18.22 3.63 16.39
N ASN A 370 -17.04 3.77 16.99
CA ASN A 370 -15.79 3.81 16.23
C ASN A 370 -15.53 2.48 15.50
N ALA A 371 -15.97 1.35 16.09
CA ALA A 371 -15.81 0.03 15.49
C ALA A 371 -16.66 -0.20 14.23
N ALA A 372 -17.57 0.73 13.88
CA ALA A 372 -18.33 0.67 12.64
C ALA A 372 -17.55 1.22 11.43
N MET A 373 -16.44 1.92 11.65
CA MET A 373 -15.56 2.45 10.60
C MET A 373 -14.44 1.43 10.31
N CYS A 374 -14.35 0.94 9.07
CA CYS A 374 -13.42 -0.14 8.72
C CYS A 374 -11.95 0.22 8.98
N HIS A 375 -11.52 1.45 8.66
CA HIS A 375 -10.13 1.91 8.79
C HIS A 375 -10.04 3.04 9.83
N TYR A 376 -10.61 2.83 11.02
CA TYR A 376 -10.56 3.82 12.11
C TYR A 376 -9.16 3.91 12.72
N HIS A 377 -8.67 5.14 12.91
CA HIS A 377 -7.47 5.40 13.69
C HIS A 377 -7.80 6.24 14.92
N SER A 378 -7.45 5.70 16.09
CA SER A 378 -7.62 6.41 17.36
C SER A 378 -6.69 7.61 17.45
N SER A 379 -7.23 8.72 17.94
CA SER A 379 -6.50 9.96 18.18
C SER A 379 -6.91 10.55 19.53
N GLU A 380 -6.14 11.49 20.07
CA GLU A 380 -6.52 12.21 21.30
C GLU A 380 -7.93 12.84 21.21
N LYS A 381 -8.39 13.20 20.00
CA LYS A 381 -9.72 13.79 19.78
C LYS A 381 -10.84 12.75 19.77
N THR A 382 -10.54 11.51 19.41
CA THR A 382 -11.53 10.43 19.20
C THR A 382 -11.41 9.29 20.21
N ASN A 383 -10.43 9.37 21.12
CA ASN A 383 -10.05 8.35 22.09
C ASN A 383 -11.21 7.96 23.02
N THR A 384 -11.94 6.91 22.64
CA THR A 384 -13.19 6.52 23.30
C THR A 384 -12.93 5.52 24.42
N PRO A 385 -13.59 5.66 25.59
CA PRO A 385 -13.50 4.66 26.65
C PRO A 385 -14.01 3.27 26.24
N ILE A 386 -13.33 2.23 26.69
CA ILE A 386 -13.74 0.83 26.60
C ILE A 386 -14.57 0.52 27.86
N THR A 387 -15.83 0.11 27.66
CA THR A 387 -16.80 -0.11 28.74
C THR A 387 -17.59 -1.39 28.52
N SER A 388 -18.27 -1.85 29.56
CA SER A 388 -19.16 -3.02 29.54
C SER A 388 -20.39 -2.85 28.64
N GLN A 389 -20.77 -1.62 28.28
CA GLN A 389 -22.00 -1.29 27.54
C GLN A 389 -21.86 -1.46 26.02
N ALA A 390 -20.64 -1.53 25.50
CA ALA A 390 -20.35 -1.56 24.07
C ALA A 390 -19.41 -2.70 23.70
N MET A 391 -19.31 -2.96 22.40
CA MET A 391 -18.27 -3.83 21.85
C MET A 391 -16.98 -3.02 21.65
N TYR A 392 -15.85 -3.72 21.74
CA TYR A 392 -14.52 -3.21 21.45
C TYR A 392 -13.88 -4.08 20.37
N LEU A 393 -13.34 -3.48 19.32
CA LEU A 393 -12.63 -4.15 18.24
C LEU A 393 -11.15 -3.77 18.30
N ASN A 394 -10.27 -4.77 18.22
CA ASN A 394 -8.86 -4.56 18.00
C ASN A 394 -8.42 -5.31 16.75
N ASP A 395 -7.88 -4.58 15.77
CA ASP A 395 -7.20 -5.10 14.60
C ASP A 395 -5.74 -4.71 14.64
N SER A 396 -4.84 -5.68 14.70
CA SER A 396 -3.43 -5.39 14.83
C SER A 396 -2.53 -6.56 14.44
N GLY A 397 -1.33 -6.24 13.97
CA GLY A 397 -0.31 -7.21 13.63
C GLY A 397 1.11 -6.71 13.88
N GLY A 398 2.08 -7.58 13.64
CA GLY A 398 3.51 -7.33 13.83
C GLY A 398 4.34 -7.80 12.65
N GLN A 399 5.40 -7.07 12.36
CA GLN A 399 6.54 -7.52 11.59
C GLN A 399 7.51 -8.24 12.52
N TYR A 400 7.83 -9.48 12.18
CA TYR A 400 8.84 -10.30 12.84
C TYR A 400 9.96 -10.59 11.85
N HIS A 401 11.16 -10.91 12.35
CA HIS A 401 12.30 -11.27 11.49
C HIS A 401 12.00 -12.44 10.52
N ASN A 402 11.07 -13.33 10.90
CA ASN A 402 10.69 -14.56 10.20
C ASN A 402 9.27 -14.55 9.59
N GLY A 403 8.51 -13.46 9.73
CA GLY A 403 7.16 -13.39 9.16
C GLY A 403 6.38 -12.14 9.54
N THR A 404 5.14 -12.06 9.06
CA THR A 404 4.22 -10.94 9.31
C THR A 404 2.91 -11.48 9.83
N THR A 405 2.34 -10.84 10.85
CA THR A 405 1.04 -11.20 11.42
C THR A 405 -0.01 -10.13 11.14
N ASP A 406 -1.27 -10.56 11.12
CA ASP A 406 -2.46 -9.72 11.02
C ASP A 406 -3.61 -10.45 11.72
N THR A 407 -4.27 -9.82 12.68
CA THR A 407 -5.31 -10.45 13.49
C THR A 407 -6.29 -9.42 14.05
N THR A 408 -7.57 -9.68 13.80
CA THR A 408 -8.68 -8.93 14.40
C THR A 408 -9.42 -9.74 15.46
N ARG A 409 -9.84 -9.09 16.55
CA ARG A 409 -10.78 -9.64 17.54
C ARG A 409 -11.78 -8.58 17.98
N THR A 410 -13.02 -9.01 18.24
CA THR A 410 -14.09 -8.17 18.81
C THR A 410 -14.54 -8.74 20.15
N PHE A 411 -14.63 -7.87 21.14
CA PHE A 411 -14.84 -8.18 22.54
C PHE A 411 -16.10 -7.51 23.07
N ALA A 412 -16.66 -8.10 24.13
CA ALA A 412 -17.66 -7.47 24.98
C ALA A 412 -17.33 -7.80 26.43
N PHE A 413 -17.35 -6.78 27.30
CA PHE A 413 -17.03 -6.91 28.73
C PHE A 413 -18.29 -6.91 29.61
N GLY A 414 -19.46 -6.85 29.00
CA GLY A 414 -20.77 -6.96 29.64
C GLY A 414 -21.83 -7.48 28.67
N PRO A 415 -23.05 -7.76 29.15
CA PRO A 415 -24.15 -8.23 28.31
C PRO A 415 -24.45 -7.28 27.15
N GLN A 416 -24.51 -7.81 25.94
CA GLN A 416 -24.87 -7.06 24.73
C GLN A 416 -26.31 -7.34 24.31
N ASP A 417 -26.93 -6.38 23.64
CA ASP A 417 -28.28 -6.53 23.11
C ASP A 417 -28.37 -7.68 22.07
N PRO A 418 -29.58 -8.23 21.84
CA PRO A 418 -29.77 -9.34 20.93
C PRO A 418 -29.29 -9.08 19.49
N GLN A 419 -29.35 -7.84 19.01
CA GLN A 419 -28.99 -7.50 17.62
C GLN A 419 -27.47 -7.53 17.43
N ARG A 420 -26.69 -6.93 18.34
CA ARG A 420 -25.22 -7.02 18.29
C ARG A 420 -24.72 -8.46 18.34
N ARG A 421 -25.31 -9.28 19.21
CA ARG A 421 -25.00 -10.72 19.30
C ARG A 421 -25.32 -11.47 18.02
N LEU A 422 -26.45 -11.16 17.38
CA LEU A 422 -26.84 -11.75 16.10
C LEU A 422 -25.79 -11.43 15.02
N HIS A 423 -25.39 -10.17 14.88
CA HIS A 423 -24.40 -9.74 13.89
C HIS A 423 -23.02 -10.39 14.13
N TYR A 424 -22.53 -10.38 15.38
CA TYR A 424 -21.28 -11.06 15.72
C TYR A 424 -21.31 -12.55 15.35
N THR A 425 -22.42 -13.23 15.67
CA THR A 425 -22.60 -14.65 15.37
C THR A 425 -22.68 -14.91 13.85
N ALA A 426 -23.28 -14.00 13.07
CA ALA A 426 -23.32 -14.10 11.62
C ALA A 426 -21.92 -14.02 11.00
N VAL A 427 -21.10 -13.04 11.44
CA VAL A 427 -19.70 -12.91 11.01
C VAL A 427 -18.88 -14.14 11.40
N LEU A 428 -19.02 -14.63 12.64
CA LEU A 428 -18.35 -15.85 13.09
C LEU A 428 -18.73 -17.07 12.23
N LYS A 429 -20.01 -17.22 11.87
CA LYS A 429 -20.46 -18.29 10.97
C LYS A 429 -19.83 -18.18 9.58
N GLY A 430 -19.72 -16.97 9.03
CA GLY A 430 -19.04 -16.71 7.77
C GLY A 430 -17.56 -17.11 7.82
N PHE A 431 -16.85 -16.66 8.85
CA PHE A 431 -15.45 -17.01 9.10
C PHE A 431 -15.25 -18.53 9.21
N LEU A 432 -16.05 -19.21 10.04
CA LEU A 432 -16.00 -20.66 10.21
C LEU A 432 -16.33 -21.42 8.92
N SER A 433 -17.27 -20.90 8.12
CA SER A 433 -17.62 -21.49 6.83
C SER A 433 -16.44 -21.44 5.85
N LEU A 434 -15.66 -20.35 5.85
CA LEU A 434 -14.52 -20.20 4.94
C LEU A 434 -13.31 -21.00 5.41
N ILE A 435 -12.94 -20.92 6.69
CA ILE A 435 -11.73 -21.60 7.21
C ILE A 435 -11.82 -23.13 7.18
N SER A 436 -13.04 -23.69 7.15
CA SER A 436 -13.29 -25.13 7.04
C SER A 436 -13.68 -25.61 5.64
N LEU A 437 -13.72 -24.70 4.66
CA LEU A 437 -14.17 -25.00 3.30
C LEU A 437 -13.17 -25.91 2.58
N GLN A 438 -13.68 -26.99 1.99
CA GLN A 438 -12.92 -27.79 1.03
C GLN A 438 -13.26 -27.32 -0.39
N PHE A 439 -12.23 -27.08 -1.21
CA PHE A 439 -12.39 -26.62 -2.59
C PHE A 439 -11.34 -27.28 -3.50
N PRO A 440 -11.62 -27.45 -4.80
CA PRO A 440 -10.66 -28.00 -5.76
C PRO A 440 -9.41 -27.11 -5.91
N SER A 441 -8.26 -27.75 -6.16
CA SER A 441 -7.05 -27.01 -6.57
C SER A 441 -7.32 -26.20 -7.85
N GLY A 442 -6.83 -24.96 -7.89
CA GLY A 442 -7.09 -24.00 -8.98
C GLY A 442 -8.34 -23.13 -8.80
N THR A 443 -9.11 -23.32 -7.73
CA THR A 443 -10.20 -22.39 -7.37
C THR A 443 -9.63 -21.02 -7.05
N GLN A 444 -10.23 -19.96 -7.58
CA GLN A 444 -9.78 -18.58 -7.36
C GLN A 444 -10.40 -17.99 -6.09
N GLY A 445 -9.66 -17.13 -5.38
CA GLY A 445 -10.10 -16.58 -4.09
C GLY A 445 -11.47 -15.88 -4.14
N HIS A 446 -11.75 -15.14 -5.22
CA HIS A 446 -13.04 -14.45 -5.39
C HIS A 446 -14.24 -15.41 -5.44
N GLN A 447 -14.05 -16.66 -5.84
CA GLN A 447 -15.10 -17.68 -5.89
C GLN A 447 -15.45 -18.19 -4.48
N LEU A 448 -14.58 -17.97 -3.51
CA LEU A 448 -14.75 -18.39 -2.12
C LEU A 448 -15.38 -17.29 -1.25
N ASP A 449 -15.35 -16.03 -1.70
CA ASP A 449 -15.80 -14.87 -0.93
C ASP A 449 -17.26 -14.99 -0.45
N ALA A 450 -18.16 -15.51 -1.29
CA ALA A 450 -19.58 -15.69 -0.96
C ALA A 450 -19.83 -16.57 0.28
N PHE A 451 -18.92 -17.50 0.60
CA PHE A 451 -19.05 -18.34 1.80
C PHE A 451 -18.87 -17.56 3.09
N SER A 452 -18.10 -16.47 3.07
CA SER A 452 -17.94 -15.57 4.21
C SER A 452 -19.17 -14.66 4.42
N ARG A 453 -19.98 -14.42 3.37
CA ARG A 453 -21.12 -13.48 3.39
C ARG A 453 -22.47 -14.14 3.62
N ARG A 454 -22.62 -15.43 3.30
CA ARG A 454 -23.90 -16.16 3.33
C ARG A 454 -24.68 -15.99 4.63
N ALA A 455 -24.00 -16.02 5.78
CA ALA A 455 -24.64 -15.89 7.09
C ALA A 455 -25.03 -14.45 7.45
N CYS A 456 -24.43 -13.47 6.79
CA CYS A 456 -24.68 -12.04 6.95
C CYS A 456 -25.91 -11.55 6.16
N GLY A 457 -26.43 -12.36 5.23
CA GLY A 457 -27.60 -12.01 4.42
C GLY A 457 -27.32 -11.00 3.31
N ILE A 458 -26.05 -10.92 2.87
CA ILE A 458 -25.54 -10.01 1.82
C ILE A 458 -25.08 -10.85 0.63
#